data_AF-A0A345WEG1-F1
#
_entry.id   AF-A0A345WEG1-F1
#
_cell.length_a   1.000
_cell.length_b   1.000
_cell.length_c   1.000
_cell.angle_alpha   90.00
_cell.angle_beta   90.00
_cell.angle_gamma   90.00
#
_symmetry.space_group_name_H-M   'P 1'
#
loop_
_entity.id
_entity.type
_entity.pdbx_description
1 polymer ?
#
loop_
_entity_poly.entity_id
_entity_poly.type
_entity_poly.pdbx_seq_one_letter_code
_entity_poly.pdbx_strand_id
1 'polypeptide(L)'
;APGVQTPVIVRFSTVIHERGSPETIRDPRGFAVKFYTREGNFDLVGNNFPVFFIRDGIKFPDLIHAFKPNPKSHIQESWRIFDFLSHVPESLHMLSFLFDDLGIPQDYRHMEGSGVNTYTLINKAGKVHYVKFHWKPTCGVKCFLEEEAVKVGGTNHSHATQDLYDSIAAGNYPEWKLYIQTMDPNHEDKFDFDPLDVTKTWLEDILPLQPVGRLVLNKNIDNFFAENEQLAFCPGIVVPGVSYSDDKLLQTRIFSYSDTQRHRLGPNYLQLPVNAPK
;
A
#
# COMPACT_ATOMS: atom_id res chain seq x y z
N ALA A 1 22.94 5.16 8.70
CA ALA A 1 24.08 5.63 7.89
C ALA A 1 23.86 5.19 6.45
N PRO A 2 24.38 5.91 5.44
CA PRO A 2 24.36 5.44 4.06
C PRO A 2 24.91 4.00 3.96
N GLY A 3 24.25 3.14 3.18
CA GLY A 3 24.66 1.74 2.98
C GLY A 3 24.21 0.74 4.06
N VAL A 4 23.42 1.16 5.05
CA VAL A 4 22.80 0.21 6.00
C VAL A 4 21.82 -0.70 5.27
N GLN A 5 21.97 -2.01 5.47
CA GLN A 5 21.02 -3.02 5.02
C GLN A 5 20.07 -3.36 6.16
N THR A 6 18.77 -3.34 5.87
CA THR A 6 17.71 -3.67 6.82
C THR A 6 16.92 -4.83 6.24
N PRO A 7 16.79 -5.97 6.94
CA PRO A 7 15.91 -7.04 6.50
C PRO A 7 14.48 -6.53 6.38
N VAL A 8 13.77 -7.00 5.36
CA VAL A 8 12.37 -6.63 5.12
C VAL A 8 11.55 -7.86 4.80
N ILE A 9 10.23 -7.76 5.02
CA ILE A 9 9.24 -8.65 4.41
C ILE A 9 8.16 -7.79 3.74
N VAL A 10 7.72 -8.23 2.56
CA VAL A 10 6.76 -7.49 1.73
C VAL A 10 5.59 -8.39 1.41
N ARG A 11 4.38 -7.83 1.46
CA ARG A 11 3.16 -8.48 0.99
C ARG A 11 2.44 -7.60 -0.01
N PHE A 12 2.14 -8.18 -1.16
CA PHE A 12 1.27 -7.60 -2.16
C PHE A 12 -0.12 -8.23 -2.08
N SER A 13 -1.14 -7.51 -2.54
CA SER A 13 -2.51 -8.05 -2.61
C SER A 13 -3.42 -7.23 -3.52
N THR A 14 -4.56 -7.80 -3.90
CA THR A 14 -5.77 -7.04 -4.25
C THR A 14 -6.48 -6.53 -2.99
N VAL A 15 -7.67 -5.93 -3.11
CA VAL A 15 -8.40 -5.30 -1.99
C VAL A 15 -9.78 -5.93 -1.78
N ILE A 16 -10.59 -6.06 -2.82
CA ILE A 16 -12.04 -6.22 -2.65
C ILE A 16 -12.48 -7.66 -2.43
N HIS A 17 -11.98 -8.60 -3.23
CA HIS A 17 -12.49 -9.97 -3.23
C HIS A 17 -11.76 -10.87 -2.23
N GLU A 18 -12.39 -12.01 -1.92
CA GLU A 18 -11.90 -12.98 -0.95
C GLU A 18 -10.69 -13.77 -1.47
N ARG A 19 -10.08 -14.57 -0.59
CA ARG A 19 -9.03 -15.52 -0.95
C ARG A 19 -9.51 -16.43 -2.08
N GLY A 20 -8.72 -16.53 -3.14
CA GLY A 20 -9.04 -17.32 -4.35
C GLY A 20 -9.60 -16.49 -5.50
N SER A 21 -9.84 -15.20 -5.31
CA SER A 21 -10.20 -14.30 -6.41
C SER A 21 -9.05 -14.13 -7.41
N PRO A 22 -9.32 -14.02 -8.72
CA PRO A 22 -8.30 -13.71 -9.71
C PRO A 22 -7.53 -12.41 -9.42
N GLU A 23 -6.20 -12.51 -9.44
CA GLU A 23 -5.30 -11.36 -9.23
C GLU A 23 -5.28 -10.37 -10.41
N THR A 24 -5.99 -10.66 -11.51
CA THR A 24 -6.16 -9.76 -12.67
C THR A 24 -7.35 -8.81 -12.55
N ILE A 25 -8.12 -8.87 -11.46
CA ILE A 25 -9.27 -7.98 -11.26
C ILE A 25 -8.79 -6.51 -11.14
N ARG A 26 -9.53 -5.58 -11.75
CA ARG A 26 -9.32 -4.14 -11.60
C ARG A 26 -9.52 -3.74 -10.14
N ASP A 27 -8.43 -3.33 -9.49
CA ASP A 27 -8.41 -3.05 -8.06
C ASP A 27 -7.13 -2.27 -7.72
N PRO A 28 -7.08 -1.44 -6.66
CA PRO A 28 -5.80 -1.05 -6.12
C PRO A 28 -5.00 -2.29 -5.71
N ARG A 29 -3.67 -2.17 -5.70
CA ARG A 29 -2.80 -3.23 -5.17
C ARG A 29 -2.19 -2.77 -3.86
N GLY A 30 -2.30 -3.59 -2.83
CA GLY A 30 -1.59 -3.39 -1.57
C GLY A 30 -0.08 -3.55 -1.79
N PHE A 31 0.71 -2.69 -1.16
CA PHE A 31 2.17 -2.74 -1.14
C PHE A 31 2.64 -2.48 0.30
N ALA A 32 2.59 -3.52 1.13
CA ALA A 32 2.96 -3.43 2.54
C ALA A 32 4.39 -3.90 2.78
N VAL A 33 5.22 -3.05 3.37
CA VAL A 33 6.64 -3.33 3.68
C VAL A 33 6.86 -3.24 5.18
N LYS A 34 7.41 -4.29 5.77
CA LYS A 34 7.87 -4.31 7.17
C LYS A 34 9.38 -4.32 7.17
N PHE A 35 9.98 -3.34 7.84
CA PHE A 35 11.41 -3.20 8.05
C PHE A 35 11.76 -3.69 9.45
N TYR A 36 12.65 -4.67 9.55
CA TYR A 36 13.18 -5.15 10.82
C TYR A 36 14.40 -4.29 11.22
N THR A 37 14.13 -3.09 11.73
CA THR A 37 15.18 -2.13 12.09
C THR A 37 15.80 -2.47 13.46
N ARG A 38 16.93 -1.83 13.79
CA ARG A 38 17.56 -1.97 15.12
C ARG A 38 16.77 -1.33 16.26
N GLU A 39 15.79 -0.49 15.94
CA GLU A 39 14.94 0.22 16.90
C GLU A 39 13.51 -0.35 16.92
N GLY A 40 13.35 -1.59 16.45
CA GLY A 40 12.07 -2.27 16.30
C GLY A 40 11.58 -2.32 14.85
N ASN A 41 10.35 -2.80 14.67
CA ASN A 41 9.74 -2.87 13.35
C ASN A 41 9.26 -1.48 12.90
N PHE A 42 9.37 -1.20 11.61
CA PHE A 42 8.68 -0.11 10.95
C PHE A 42 7.82 -0.67 9.82
N ASP A 43 6.53 -0.34 9.80
CA ASP A 43 5.60 -0.81 8.79
C ASP A 43 5.16 0.35 7.88
N LEU A 44 5.59 0.32 6.63
CA LEU A 44 5.08 1.19 5.58
C LEU A 44 3.98 0.46 4.82
N VAL A 45 2.73 0.73 5.19
CA VAL A 45 1.56 0.03 4.65
C VAL A 45 0.95 0.87 3.53
N GLY A 46 1.41 0.63 2.31
CA GLY A 46 1.06 1.40 1.13
C GLY A 46 0.14 0.68 0.15
N ASN A 47 -0.12 1.35 -0.96
CA ASN A 47 -0.74 0.82 -2.18
C ASN A 47 0.16 1.09 -3.39
N ASN A 48 -0.21 0.60 -4.57
CA ASN A 48 0.40 0.99 -5.84
C ASN A 48 0.11 2.45 -6.22
N PHE A 49 -1.08 2.95 -5.89
CA PHE A 49 -1.50 4.33 -6.17
C PHE A 49 -1.05 5.30 -5.07
N PRO A 50 -0.80 6.59 -5.40
CA PRO A 50 -0.39 7.59 -4.42
C PRO A 50 -1.53 8.26 -3.64
N VAL A 51 -2.78 7.94 -3.99
CA VAL A 51 -3.99 8.53 -3.40
C VAL A 51 -5.00 7.44 -3.02
N PHE A 52 -6.09 7.83 -2.37
CA PHE A 52 -7.19 6.93 -2.01
C PHE A 52 -8.57 7.52 -2.31
N PHE A 53 -9.64 6.71 -2.24
CA PHE A 53 -11.00 7.13 -2.61
C PHE A 53 -11.63 8.13 -1.63
N ILE A 54 -11.22 8.10 -0.36
CA ILE A 54 -11.82 8.88 0.73
C ILE A 54 -10.71 9.52 1.55
N ARG A 55 -11.01 10.69 2.12
CA ARG A 55 -10.11 11.45 3.00
C ARG A 55 -10.45 11.38 4.48
N ASP A 56 -11.53 10.70 4.84
CA ASP A 56 -11.95 10.50 6.22
C ASP A 56 -12.24 9.02 6.46
N GLY A 57 -11.61 8.45 7.48
CA GLY A 57 -11.70 7.02 7.77
C GLY A 57 -13.09 6.56 8.21
N ILE A 58 -13.98 7.46 8.62
CA ILE A 58 -15.36 7.10 8.99
C ILE A 58 -16.13 6.48 7.80
N LYS A 59 -15.80 6.88 6.57
CA LYS A 59 -16.43 6.36 5.34
C LYS A 59 -15.82 5.02 4.86
N PHE A 60 -14.76 4.53 5.51
CA PHE A 60 -14.03 3.35 5.03
C PHE A 60 -14.90 2.08 5.02
N PRO A 61 -15.71 1.78 6.07
CA PRO A 61 -16.62 0.64 6.03
C PRO A 61 -17.64 0.74 4.89
N ASP A 62 -18.22 1.92 4.67
CA ASP A 62 -19.20 2.15 3.59
C ASP A 62 -18.59 1.95 2.20
N LEU A 63 -17.38 2.50 1.98
CA LEU A 63 -16.60 2.28 0.76
C LEU A 63 -16.40 0.78 0.50
N ILE A 64 -15.88 0.05 1.49
CA ILE A 64 -15.59 -1.38 1.34
C ILE A 64 -16.88 -2.19 1.13
N HIS A 65 -17.97 -1.87 1.83
CA HIS A 65 -19.26 -2.53 1.62
C HIS A 65 -19.86 -2.26 0.23
N ALA A 66 -19.71 -1.05 -0.29
CA ALA A 66 -20.18 -0.69 -1.63
C ALA A 66 -19.41 -1.47 -2.71
N PHE A 67 -18.10 -1.67 -2.51
CA PHE A 67 -17.25 -2.37 -3.46
C PHE A 67 -17.34 -3.90 -3.35
N LYS A 68 -17.56 -4.44 -2.15
CA LYS A 68 -17.72 -5.89 -1.95
C LYS A 68 -19.03 -6.42 -2.53
N PRO A 69 -19.13 -7.75 -2.76
CA PRO A 69 -20.34 -8.39 -3.25
C PRO A 69 -21.60 -8.04 -2.46
N ASN A 70 -22.74 -7.95 -3.15
CA ASN A 70 -24.03 -7.61 -2.56
C ASN A 70 -24.40 -8.61 -1.44
N PRO A 71 -24.88 -8.14 -0.27
CA PRO A 71 -25.17 -9.02 0.87
C PRO A 71 -26.30 -10.03 0.63
N LYS A 72 -27.15 -9.81 -0.39
CA LYS A 72 -28.24 -10.73 -0.76
C LYS A 72 -27.79 -11.78 -1.78
N SER A 73 -27.08 -11.38 -2.83
CA SER A 73 -26.72 -12.26 -3.95
C SER A 73 -25.29 -12.78 -3.89
N HIS A 74 -24.43 -12.16 -3.08
CA HIS A 74 -22.98 -12.37 -3.05
C HIS A 74 -22.32 -12.16 -4.42
N ILE A 75 -22.89 -11.29 -5.25
CA ILE A 75 -22.36 -10.87 -6.56
C ILE A 75 -21.94 -9.41 -6.47
N GLN A 76 -20.77 -9.06 -7.01
CA GLN A 76 -20.34 -7.67 -7.12
C GLN A 76 -21.18 -6.95 -8.19
N GLU A 77 -21.65 -5.75 -7.88
CA GLU A 77 -22.55 -4.99 -8.74
C GLU A 77 -22.02 -3.57 -8.91
N SER A 78 -21.64 -3.20 -10.14
CA SER A 78 -21.03 -1.89 -10.41
C SER A 78 -21.92 -0.71 -10.00
N TRP A 79 -23.25 -0.86 -10.07
CA TRP A 79 -24.16 0.22 -9.67
C TRP A 79 -24.02 0.57 -8.17
N ARG A 80 -23.69 -0.39 -7.29
CA ARG A 80 -23.47 -0.12 -5.85
C ARG A 80 -22.18 0.68 -5.61
N ILE A 81 -21.14 0.38 -6.39
CA ILE A 81 -19.87 1.11 -6.38
C ILE A 81 -20.14 2.57 -6.79
N PHE A 82 -20.79 2.78 -7.94
CA PHE A 82 -21.02 4.12 -8.47
C PHE A 82 -22.09 4.91 -7.70
N ASP A 83 -23.07 4.24 -7.09
CA ASP A 83 -24.02 4.88 -6.16
C ASP A 83 -23.28 5.56 -5.01
N PHE A 84 -22.42 4.82 -4.30
CA PHE A 84 -21.57 5.38 -3.24
C PHE A 84 -20.67 6.51 -3.76
N LEU A 85 -19.95 6.27 -4.85
CA LEU A 85 -18.98 7.25 -5.38
C LEU A 85 -19.66 8.52 -5.91
N SER A 86 -20.91 8.45 -6.36
CA SER A 86 -21.69 9.63 -6.80
C SER A 86 -21.95 10.62 -5.65
N HIS A 87 -21.90 10.15 -4.40
CA HIS A 87 -22.02 10.96 -3.18
C HIS A 87 -20.67 11.30 -2.54
N VAL A 88 -19.56 10.85 -3.13
CA VAL A 88 -18.20 11.01 -2.61
C VAL A 88 -17.30 11.59 -3.71
N PRO A 89 -17.49 12.87 -4.07
CA PRO A 89 -16.76 13.50 -5.18
C PRO A 89 -15.25 13.57 -4.94
N GLU A 90 -14.78 13.48 -3.69
CA GLU A 90 -13.35 13.40 -3.38
C GLU A 90 -12.67 12.14 -3.96
N SER A 91 -13.45 11.14 -4.40
CA SER A 91 -12.95 9.89 -4.99
C SER A 91 -12.48 10.01 -6.45
N LEU A 92 -12.81 11.11 -7.14
CA LEU A 92 -12.57 11.26 -8.58
C LEU A 92 -11.10 11.12 -8.98
N HIS A 93 -10.18 11.60 -8.16
CA HIS A 93 -8.74 11.47 -8.44
C HIS A 93 -8.31 10.00 -8.41
N MET A 94 -8.75 9.25 -7.39
CA MET A 94 -8.50 7.82 -7.29
C MET A 94 -9.17 7.02 -8.43
N LEU A 95 -10.36 7.43 -8.88
CA LEU A 95 -11.02 6.80 -10.03
C LEU A 95 -10.21 6.95 -11.32
N SER A 96 -9.52 8.07 -11.48
CA SER A 96 -8.64 8.30 -12.64
C SER A 96 -7.50 7.27 -12.66
N PHE A 97 -6.93 6.91 -11.51
CA PHE A 97 -5.95 5.84 -11.40
C PHE A 97 -6.56 4.43 -11.56
N LEU A 98 -7.73 4.19 -10.96
CA LEU A 98 -8.36 2.87 -10.97
C LEU A 98 -8.82 2.45 -12.37
N PHE A 99 -9.33 3.38 -13.16
CA PHE A 99 -9.85 3.12 -14.51
C PHE A 99 -8.83 3.37 -15.63
N ASP A 100 -7.64 3.83 -15.30
CA ASP A 100 -6.46 3.74 -16.16
C ASP A 100 -5.94 2.29 -16.23
N ASP A 101 -4.98 2.02 -17.12
CA ASP A 101 -4.32 0.71 -17.21
C ASP A 101 -3.61 0.33 -15.90
N LEU A 102 -3.17 1.33 -15.10
CA LEU A 102 -2.61 1.10 -13.76
C LEU A 102 -3.56 0.38 -12.79
N GLY A 103 -4.87 0.34 -13.08
CA GLY A 103 -5.87 -0.45 -12.37
C GLY A 103 -5.72 -1.96 -12.48
N ILE A 104 -4.97 -2.44 -13.47
CA ILE A 104 -4.70 -3.86 -13.70
C ILE A 104 -3.19 -4.06 -13.98
N PRO A 105 -2.33 -4.00 -12.95
CA PRO A 105 -0.92 -4.32 -13.13
C PRO A 105 -0.74 -5.74 -13.68
N GLN A 106 0.24 -5.92 -14.56
CA GLN A 106 0.54 -7.22 -15.17
C GLN A 106 0.96 -8.26 -14.11
N ASP A 107 1.71 -7.82 -13.11
CA ASP A 107 2.18 -8.59 -11.97
C ASP A 107 2.64 -7.62 -10.86
N TYR A 108 3.07 -8.16 -9.72
CA TYR A 108 3.49 -7.32 -8.60
C TYR A 108 4.84 -6.63 -8.82
N ARG A 109 5.71 -7.12 -9.72
CA ARG A 109 7.07 -6.58 -9.92
C ARG A 109 7.05 -5.33 -10.79
N HIS A 110 6.08 -5.22 -11.69
CA HIS A 110 5.92 -4.10 -12.63
C HIS A 110 4.88 -3.06 -12.17
N MET A 111 4.76 -2.82 -10.86
CA MET A 111 3.92 -1.74 -10.34
C MET A 111 4.71 -0.81 -9.41
N GLU A 112 4.26 0.44 -9.35
CA GLU A 112 4.74 1.39 -8.35
C GLU A 112 4.21 1.02 -6.95
N GLY A 113 4.75 1.72 -5.95
CA GLY A 113 4.22 1.72 -4.60
C GLY A 113 4.24 3.13 -4.02
N SER A 114 3.36 3.39 -3.07
CA SER A 114 3.29 4.66 -2.35
C SER A 114 2.84 4.43 -0.92
N GLY A 115 3.34 5.24 0.00
CA GLY A 115 2.84 5.31 1.37
C GLY A 115 1.39 5.80 1.48
N VAL A 116 0.86 6.41 0.41
CA VAL A 116 -0.49 7.00 0.30
C VAL A 116 -0.70 8.18 1.24
N ASN A 117 -0.65 7.97 2.56
CA ASN A 117 -0.79 9.02 3.55
C ASN A 117 0.48 9.87 3.68
N THR A 118 0.30 11.08 4.20
CA THR A 118 1.41 11.92 4.66
C THR A 118 1.84 11.46 6.06
N TYR A 119 3.14 11.27 6.26
CA TYR A 119 3.75 10.98 7.57
C TYR A 119 4.59 12.17 8.02
N THR A 120 5.24 12.07 9.18
CA THR A 120 6.22 13.05 9.65
C THR A 120 7.61 12.41 9.80
N LEU A 121 8.65 13.15 9.42
CA LEU A 121 10.05 12.87 9.75
C LEU A 121 10.53 13.84 10.81
N ILE A 122 11.22 13.34 11.83
CA ILE A 122 11.73 14.13 12.95
C ILE A 122 13.25 13.99 12.99
N ASN A 123 13.96 15.11 12.83
CA ASN A 123 15.43 15.09 12.87
C ASN A 123 15.97 15.16 14.32
N LYS A 124 17.30 15.06 14.48
CA LYS A 124 17.96 15.09 15.81
C LYS A 124 17.72 16.37 16.61
N ALA A 125 17.37 17.49 15.96
CA ALA A 125 17.05 18.76 16.62
C ALA A 125 15.55 18.88 16.96
N GLY A 126 14.74 17.84 16.69
CA GLY A 126 13.30 17.86 16.89
C GLY A 126 12.53 18.59 15.78
N LYS A 127 13.18 19.01 14.68
CA LYS A 127 12.48 19.63 13.57
C LYS A 127 11.67 18.58 12.80
N VAL A 128 10.40 18.90 12.57
CA VAL A 128 9.42 18.07 11.86
C VAL A 128 9.37 18.46 10.38
N HIS A 129 9.28 17.46 9.52
CA HIS A 129 8.94 17.59 8.10
C HIS A 129 7.80 16.64 7.76
N TYR A 130 6.81 17.07 6.99
CA TYR A 130 5.89 16.14 6.35
C TYR A 130 6.61 15.34 5.28
N VAL A 131 6.20 14.09 5.07
CA VAL A 131 6.80 13.19 4.09
C VAL A 131 5.77 12.32 3.35
N LYS A 132 5.99 12.14 2.05
CA LYS A 132 5.37 11.08 1.22
C LYS A 132 6.44 10.09 0.79
N PHE A 133 6.09 8.79 0.77
CA PHE A 133 7.00 7.71 0.36
C PHE A 133 6.58 7.16 -1.01
N HIS A 134 7.57 6.89 -1.87
CA HIS A 134 7.34 6.40 -3.24
C HIS A 134 8.31 5.27 -3.58
N TRP A 135 7.78 4.19 -4.15
CA TRP A 135 8.53 3.06 -4.68
C TRP A 135 8.42 3.05 -6.19
N LYS A 136 9.56 3.15 -6.88
CA LYS A 136 9.62 3.09 -8.35
C LYS A 136 10.27 1.77 -8.79
N PRO A 137 9.56 0.89 -9.53
CA PRO A 137 10.11 -0.40 -9.95
C PRO A 137 11.27 -0.18 -10.93
N THR A 138 12.35 -0.92 -10.77
CA THR A 138 13.51 -0.80 -11.68
C THR A 138 13.26 -1.46 -13.04
N CYS A 139 12.32 -2.40 -13.12
CA CYS A 139 11.90 -3.07 -14.36
C CYS A 139 10.78 -2.33 -15.12
N GLY A 140 10.40 -1.13 -14.68
CA GLY A 140 9.33 -0.33 -15.27
C GLY A 140 7.93 -0.80 -14.88
N VAL A 141 6.93 -0.02 -15.30
CA VAL A 141 5.51 -0.30 -15.05
C VAL A 141 4.90 -1.05 -16.24
N LYS A 142 4.10 -2.09 -15.97
CA LYS A 142 3.38 -2.87 -16.99
C LYS A 142 2.00 -3.24 -16.49
N CYS A 143 1.04 -3.19 -17.40
CA CYS A 143 -0.38 -3.39 -17.13
C CYS A 143 -1.00 -4.28 -18.20
N PHE A 144 -2.09 -4.95 -17.85
CA PHE A 144 -2.93 -5.64 -18.82
C PHE A 144 -4.02 -4.72 -19.35
N LEU A 145 -4.36 -4.92 -20.62
CA LEU A 145 -5.66 -4.48 -21.13
C LEU A 145 -6.77 -5.43 -20.61
N GLU A 146 -8.01 -4.96 -20.58
CA GLU A 146 -9.13 -5.71 -19.98
C GLU A 146 -9.33 -7.10 -20.62
N GLU A 147 -9.18 -7.22 -21.94
CA GLU A 147 -9.30 -8.51 -22.63
C GLU A 147 -8.19 -9.50 -22.26
N GLU A 148 -6.98 -9.01 -22.01
CA GLU A 148 -5.85 -9.82 -21.56
C GLU A 148 -6.06 -10.28 -20.12
N ALA A 149 -6.52 -9.37 -19.26
CA ALA A 149 -6.83 -9.63 -17.86
C ALA A 149 -7.87 -10.76 -17.70
N VAL A 150 -8.89 -10.79 -18.57
CA VAL A 150 -9.91 -11.86 -18.62
C VAL A 150 -9.29 -13.19 -19.02
N LYS A 151 -8.45 -13.22 -20.06
CA LYS A 151 -7.79 -14.45 -20.55
C LYS A 151 -6.84 -15.01 -19.48
N VAL A 152 -5.95 -14.16 -18.95
CA VAL A 152 -4.98 -14.55 -17.93
C VAL A 152 -5.69 -15.00 -16.67
N GLY A 153 -6.61 -14.19 -16.13
CA GLY A 153 -7.35 -14.54 -14.90
C GLY A 153 -8.20 -15.81 -15.02
N GLY A 154 -8.77 -16.06 -16.20
CA GLY A 154 -9.53 -17.29 -16.47
C GLY A 154 -8.67 -18.55 -16.54
N THR A 155 -7.39 -18.42 -16.91
CA THR A 155 -6.43 -19.54 -16.95
C THR A 155 -5.67 -19.73 -15.64
N ASN A 156 -5.33 -18.63 -14.96
CA ASN A 156 -4.55 -18.62 -13.74
C ASN A 156 -4.95 -17.47 -12.83
N HIS A 157 -5.78 -17.78 -11.83
CA HIS A 157 -6.24 -16.81 -10.84
C HIS A 157 -5.10 -16.31 -9.93
N SER A 158 -3.97 -17.02 -9.85
CA SER A 158 -2.80 -16.70 -9.00
C SER A 158 -1.56 -16.26 -9.81
N HIS A 159 -1.75 -15.70 -11.01
CA HIS A 159 -0.66 -15.38 -11.94
C HIS A 159 0.39 -14.40 -11.37
N ALA A 160 0.00 -13.40 -10.57
CA ALA A 160 0.92 -12.39 -10.04
C ALA A 160 1.72 -12.96 -8.85
N THR A 161 1.07 -13.80 -8.03
CA THR A 161 1.74 -14.59 -6.99
C THR A 161 2.75 -15.56 -7.62
N GLN A 162 2.37 -16.26 -8.69
CA GLN A 162 3.25 -17.18 -9.39
C GLN A 162 4.45 -16.44 -10.01
N ASP A 163 4.21 -15.33 -10.71
CA ASP A 163 5.28 -14.51 -11.30
C ASP A 163 6.34 -14.09 -10.26
N LEU A 164 5.90 -13.59 -9.10
CA LEU A 164 6.81 -13.16 -8.03
C LEU A 164 7.63 -14.35 -7.49
N TYR A 165 6.97 -15.47 -7.20
CA TYR A 165 7.62 -16.66 -6.67
C TYR A 165 8.66 -17.22 -7.65
N ASP A 166 8.26 -17.42 -8.91
CA ASP A 166 9.12 -17.99 -9.95
C ASP A 166 10.30 -17.07 -10.27
N SER A 167 10.08 -15.75 -10.28
CA SER A 167 11.13 -14.76 -10.52
C SER A 167 12.20 -14.79 -9.43
N ILE A 168 11.80 -14.84 -8.16
CA ILE A 168 12.75 -14.94 -7.04
C ILE A 168 13.48 -16.28 -7.08
N ALA A 169 12.77 -17.39 -7.34
CA ALA A 169 13.37 -18.72 -7.44
C ALA A 169 14.41 -18.82 -8.57
N ALA A 170 14.19 -18.10 -9.68
CA ALA A 170 15.10 -18.03 -10.81
C ALA A 170 16.28 -17.05 -10.61
N GLY A 171 16.37 -16.35 -9.47
CA GLY A 171 17.40 -15.34 -9.21
C GLY A 171 17.12 -13.97 -9.84
N ASN A 172 15.94 -13.78 -10.46
CA ASN A 172 15.50 -12.52 -11.06
C ASN A 172 14.82 -11.65 -10.01
N TYR A 173 15.61 -11.18 -9.04
CA TYR A 173 15.12 -10.44 -7.88
C TYR A 173 14.49 -9.10 -8.29
N PRO A 174 13.19 -8.86 -8.01
CA PRO A 174 12.59 -7.56 -8.27
C PRO A 174 13.12 -6.50 -7.31
N GLU A 175 13.20 -5.29 -7.83
CA GLU A 175 13.76 -4.16 -7.10
C GLU A 175 12.94 -2.89 -7.29
N TRP A 176 12.88 -2.08 -6.23
CA TRP A 176 12.27 -0.76 -6.24
C TRP A 176 13.22 0.27 -5.65
N LYS A 177 13.30 1.45 -6.25
CA LYS A 177 13.97 2.61 -5.65
C LYS A 177 13.00 3.32 -4.70
N LEU A 178 13.46 3.61 -3.48
CA LEU A 178 12.72 4.43 -2.52
C LEU A 178 13.04 5.90 -2.77
N TYR A 179 12.00 6.69 -2.94
CA TYR A 179 12.03 8.14 -2.95
C TYR A 179 11.12 8.71 -1.86
N ILE A 180 11.42 9.93 -1.45
CA ILE A 180 10.54 10.74 -0.60
C ILE A 180 10.32 12.11 -1.20
N GLN A 181 9.16 12.71 -0.91
CA GLN A 181 8.96 14.15 -0.99
C GLN A 181 8.87 14.69 0.44
N THR A 182 9.40 15.89 0.69
CA THR A 182 9.36 16.51 2.02
C THR A 182 8.78 17.91 1.97
N MET A 183 8.01 18.28 2.99
CA MET A 183 7.39 19.60 3.12
C MET A 183 7.61 20.12 4.55
N ASP A 184 7.92 21.41 4.70
CA ASP A 184 7.92 22.07 6.01
C ASP A 184 6.46 22.30 6.43
N PRO A 185 6.00 21.85 7.62
CA PRO A 185 4.62 22.05 8.04
C PRO A 185 4.17 23.51 8.02
N ASN A 186 5.09 24.47 8.18
CA ASN A 186 4.77 25.91 8.05
C ASN A 186 4.40 26.34 6.62
N HIS A 187 4.54 25.45 5.64
CA HIS A 187 4.18 25.68 4.24
C HIS A 187 2.84 25.03 3.85
N GLU A 188 2.15 24.36 4.78
CA GLU A 188 0.89 23.67 4.52
C GLU A 188 -0.12 24.56 3.79
N ASP A 189 -0.34 25.79 4.27
CA ASP A 189 -1.29 26.75 3.68
C ASP A 189 -0.79 27.45 2.40
N LYS A 190 0.39 27.08 1.87
CA LYS A 190 0.95 27.72 0.66
C LYS A 190 0.55 27.05 -0.64
N PHE A 191 -0.12 25.90 -0.57
CA PHE A 191 -0.54 25.11 -1.73
C PHE A 191 -2.05 25.24 -1.97
N ASP A 192 -2.49 24.91 -3.18
CA ASP A 192 -3.91 24.83 -3.56
C ASP A 192 -4.58 23.51 -3.12
N PHE A 193 -3.84 22.66 -2.40
CA PHE A 193 -4.30 21.41 -1.83
C PHE A 193 -3.83 21.29 -0.37
N ASP A 194 -4.60 20.55 0.42
CA ASP A 194 -4.20 20.15 1.76
C ASP A 194 -3.20 18.98 1.66
N PRO A 195 -1.94 19.13 2.14
CA PRO A 195 -0.93 18.08 2.08
C PRO A 195 -1.27 16.85 2.93
N LEU A 196 -2.22 16.95 3.86
CA LEU A 196 -2.74 15.85 4.69
C LEU A 196 -4.01 15.21 4.10
N ASP A 197 -4.54 15.74 2.99
CA ASP A 197 -5.62 15.11 2.23
C ASP A 197 -5.08 13.98 1.34
N VAL A 198 -5.35 12.74 1.74
CA VAL A 198 -4.94 11.52 1.04
C VAL A 198 -5.51 11.38 -0.39
N THR A 199 -6.45 12.23 -0.79
CA THR A 199 -6.95 12.29 -2.18
C THR A 199 -6.07 13.16 -3.07
N LYS A 200 -4.95 13.70 -2.55
CA LYS A 200 -4.03 14.62 -3.26
C LYS A 200 -2.64 14.03 -3.41
N THR A 201 -2.05 14.28 -4.58
CA THR A 201 -0.62 14.07 -4.84
C THR A 201 0.14 15.38 -4.56
N TRP A 202 1.43 15.26 -4.25
CA TRP A 202 2.32 16.41 -4.20
C TRP A 202 3.03 16.51 -5.55
N LEU A 203 2.89 17.63 -6.26
CA LEU A 203 3.46 17.81 -7.60
C LEU A 203 4.99 17.72 -7.55
N GLU A 204 5.58 16.83 -8.35
CA GLU A 204 7.02 16.55 -8.34
C GLU A 204 7.86 17.75 -8.81
N ASP A 205 7.28 18.61 -9.65
CA ASP A 205 7.85 19.85 -10.16
C ASP A 205 7.91 20.98 -9.10
N ILE A 206 7.13 20.86 -8.02
CA ILE A 206 7.18 21.77 -6.87
C ILE A 206 7.94 21.14 -5.69
N LEU A 207 7.69 19.85 -5.44
CA LEU A 207 8.27 19.07 -4.35
C LEU A 207 8.99 17.86 -4.96
N PRO A 208 10.25 17.98 -5.41
CA PRO A 208 10.90 16.93 -6.16
C PRO A 208 11.18 15.67 -5.34
N LEU A 209 11.14 14.52 -6.02
CA LEU A 209 11.51 13.23 -5.45
C LEU A 209 12.99 13.22 -5.02
N GLN A 210 13.22 12.83 -3.77
CA GLN A 210 14.54 12.72 -3.15
C GLN A 210 14.89 11.23 -2.99
N PRO A 211 15.99 10.73 -3.58
CA PRO A 211 16.35 9.32 -3.47
C PRO A 211 16.80 8.97 -2.03
N VAL A 212 16.32 7.84 -1.52
CA VAL A 212 16.65 7.34 -0.18
C VAL A 212 17.41 6.03 -0.22
N GLY A 213 16.94 5.05 -1.01
CA GLY A 213 17.50 3.71 -1.00
C GLY A 213 16.85 2.78 -2.03
N ARG A 214 17.01 1.48 -1.82
CA ARG A 214 16.49 0.44 -2.71
C ARG A 214 15.96 -0.75 -1.90
N LEU A 215 14.80 -1.25 -2.31
CA LEU A 215 14.20 -2.51 -1.88
C LEU A 215 14.57 -3.59 -2.89
N VAL A 216 14.99 -4.76 -2.42
CA VAL A 216 15.26 -5.95 -3.25
C VAL A 216 14.60 -7.15 -2.58
N LEU A 217 13.78 -7.89 -3.31
CA LEU A 217 13.17 -9.14 -2.82
C LEU A 217 13.96 -10.32 -3.39
N ASN A 218 14.72 -10.99 -2.53
CA ASN A 218 15.66 -12.03 -2.93
C ASN A 218 15.46 -13.38 -2.23
N LYS A 219 14.38 -13.54 -1.46
CA LYS A 219 14.04 -14.78 -0.79
C LYS A 219 12.52 -14.99 -0.80
N ASN A 220 12.10 -16.17 -1.25
CA ASN A 220 10.73 -16.64 -1.08
C ASN A 220 10.50 -17.13 0.36
N ILE A 221 9.27 -16.99 0.82
CA ILE A 221 8.84 -17.60 2.09
C ILE A 221 8.88 -19.12 2.01
N ASP A 222 9.17 -19.76 3.14
CA ASP A 222 9.27 -21.21 3.24
C ASP A 222 7.87 -21.82 3.51
N ASN A 223 7.01 -21.10 4.24
CA ASN A 223 5.63 -21.50 4.49
C ASN A 223 4.65 -20.32 4.31
N PHE A 224 3.77 -20.44 3.32
CA PHE A 224 2.79 -19.38 3.00
C PHE A 224 1.90 -19.00 4.18
N PHE A 225 1.40 -19.97 4.93
CA PHE A 225 0.52 -19.67 6.05
C PHE A 225 1.28 -18.97 7.20
N ALA A 226 2.45 -19.51 7.57
CA ALA A 226 3.24 -19.00 8.69
C ALA A 226 3.84 -17.61 8.44
N GLU A 227 4.25 -17.33 7.20
CA GLU A 227 5.04 -16.15 6.87
C GLU A 227 4.29 -15.11 6.03
N ASN A 228 3.21 -15.49 5.34
CA ASN A 228 2.40 -14.55 4.55
C ASN A 228 0.98 -14.37 5.10
N GLU A 229 0.25 -15.44 5.40
CA GLU A 229 -1.13 -15.33 5.91
C GLU A 229 -1.16 -14.75 7.34
N GLN A 230 -0.23 -15.18 8.19
CA GLN A 230 -0.10 -14.68 9.56
C GLN A 230 0.63 -13.33 9.66
N LEU A 231 1.05 -12.77 8.54
CA LEU A 231 1.74 -11.48 8.51
C LEU A 231 0.77 -10.36 8.94
N ALA A 232 1.27 -9.46 9.76
CA ALA A 232 0.54 -8.32 10.31
C ALA A 232 1.34 -7.04 10.14
N PHE A 233 0.77 -6.08 9.40
CA PHE A 233 1.34 -4.75 9.23
C PHE A 233 0.44 -3.73 9.89
N CYS A 234 0.99 -2.72 10.56
CA CYS A 234 0.19 -1.65 11.13
C CYS A 234 0.87 -0.30 10.88
N PRO A 235 0.20 0.70 10.26
CA PRO A 235 0.75 2.05 10.11
C PRO A 235 1.17 2.71 11.44
N GLY A 236 0.63 2.23 12.56
CA GLY A 236 1.01 2.61 13.93
C GLY A 236 2.29 1.97 14.47
N ILE A 237 2.98 1.14 13.67
CA ILE A 237 4.28 0.58 14.03
C ILE A 237 5.35 1.41 13.32
N VAL A 238 5.85 2.41 14.03
CA VAL A 238 6.91 3.34 13.59
C VAL A 238 8.14 3.25 14.48
N VAL A 239 9.23 3.88 14.05
CA VAL A 239 10.53 3.92 14.74
C VAL A 239 10.94 5.37 15.00
N PRO A 240 11.84 5.65 15.96
CA PRO A 240 12.33 7.00 16.22
C PRO A 240 12.76 7.72 14.94
N GLY A 241 12.23 8.93 14.74
CA GLY A 241 12.46 9.73 13.54
C GLY A 241 11.37 9.63 12.47
N VAL A 242 10.43 8.68 12.57
CA VAL A 242 9.20 8.63 11.77
C VAL A 242 7.99 8.68 12.70
N SER A 243 7.01 9.53 12.40
CA SER A 243 5.78 9.63 13.18
C SER A 243 4.58 9.90 12.25
N TYR A 244 3.41 10.08 12.85
CA TYR A 244 2.16 10.31 12.15
C TYR A 244 1.99 11.80 11.83
N SER A 245 1.17 12.09 10.83
CA SER A 245 0.61 13.43 10.59
C SER A 245 -0.84 13.47 11.06
N ASP A 246 -1.50 14.62 10.90
CA ASP A 246 -2.93 14.77 11.20
C ASP A 246 -3.87 14.34 10.06
N ASP A 247 -3.36 13.59 9.07
CA ASP A 247 -4.17 12.92 8.04
C ASP A 247 -5.22 12.01 8.70
N LYS A 248 -6.50 12.37 8.55
CA LYS A 248 -7.64 11.71 9.22
C LYS A 248 -7.75 10.23 8.87
N LEU A 249 -7.42 9.87 7.63
CA LEU A 249 -7.43 8.47 7.22
C LEU A 249 -6.28 7.71 7.89
N LEU A 250 -5.07 8.28 7.92
CA LEU A 250 -3.94 7.68 8.64
C LEU A 250 -4.28 7.43 10.11
N GLN A 251 -4.85 8.43 10.80
CA GLN A 251 -5.25 8.32 12.21
C GLN A 251 -6.23 7.16 12.44
N THR A 252 -7.20 6.97 11.55
CA THR A 252 -8.13 5.84 11.63
C THR A 252 -7.43 4.50 11.41
N ARG A 253 -6.48 4.45 10.46
CA ARG A 253 -5.71 3.22 10.15
C ARG A 253 -4.82 2.77 11.30
N ILE A 254 -4.22 3.71 12.04
CA ILE A 254 -3.38 3.38 13.22
C ILE A 254 -4.18 2.52 14.22
N PHE A 255 -5.45 2.85 14.43
CA PHE A 255 -6.35 2.06 15.26
C PHE A 255 -6.75 0.73 14.60
N SER A 256 -7.29 0.78 13.38
CA SER A 256 -8.04 -0.33 12.79
C SER A 256 -7.19 -1.58 12.52
N TYR A 257 -5.91 -1.42 12.15
CA TYR A 257 -5.03 -2.55 11.86
C TYR A 257 -4.74 -3.37 13.12
N SER A 258 -4.38 -2.71 14.23
CA SER A 258 -4.12 -3.42 15.48
C SER A 258 -5.38 -4.06 16.07
N ASP A 259 -6.55 -3.42 15.90
CA ASP A 259 -7.82 -4.01 16.31
C ASP A 259 -8.14 -5.30 15.53
N THR A 260 -8.15 -5.23 14.20
CA THR A 260 -8.48 -6.40 13.37
C THR A 260 -7.45 -7.53 13.51
N GLN A 261 -6.18 -7.22 13.79
CA GLN A 261 -5.13 -8.22 13.98
C GLN A 261 -5.31 -9.03 15.27
N ARG A 262 -5.78 -8.40 16.35
CA ARG A 262 -6.10 -9.11 17.60
C ARG A 262 -7.27 -10.08 17.39
N HIS A 263 -8.25 -9.69 16.58
CA HIS A 263 -9.34 -10.57 16.18
C HIS A 263 -8.85 -11.72 15.28
N ARG A 264 -8.11 -11.41 14.21
CA ARG A 264 -7.72 -12.36 13.16
C ARG A 264 -6.64 -13.36 13.60
N LEU A 265 -5.66 -12.91 14.37
CA LEU A 265 -4.46 -13.69 14.73
C LEU A 265 -4.35 -13.97 16.23
N GLY A 266 -5.20 -13.35 17.04
CA GLY A 266 -5.18 -13.47 18.49
C GLY A 266 -4.37 -12.36 19.19
N PRO A 267 -4.47 -12.28 20.52
CA PRO A 267 -3.92 -11.17 21.31
C PRO A 267 -2.40 -11.05 21.24
N ASN A 268 -1.70 -12.15 20.97
CA ASN A 268 -0.23 -12.23 20.96
C ASN A 268 0.35 -12.34 19.54
N TYR A 269 -0.34 -11.87 18.50
CA TYR A 269 0.11 -12.00 17.11
C TYR A 269 1.52 -11.42 16.83
N LEU A 270 1.96 -10.45 17.63
CA LEU A 270 3.31 -9.87 17.56
C LEU A 270 4.41 -10.84 18.04
N GLN A 271 4.07 -11.93 18.73
CA GLN A 271 5.02 -12.98 19.13
C GLN A 271 5.26 -14.00 18.01
N LEU A 272 4.46 -13.98 16.94
CA LEU A 272 4.69 -14.84 15.79
C LEU A 272 6.02 -14.46 15.13
N PRO A 273 6.87 -15.44 14.71
CA PRO A 273 8.23 -15.16 14.23
C PRO A 273 8.30 -14.10 13.12
N VAL A 274 7.30 -14.06 12.24
CA VAL A 274 7.26 -13.12 11.13
C VAL A 274 6.89 -11.68 11.56
N ASN A 275 6.19 -11.52 12.68
CA ASN A 275 5.75 -10.23 13.21
C ASN A 275 6.64 -9.70 14.32
N ALA A 276 7.42 -10.56 14.97
CA ALA A 276 8.32 -10.18 16.04
C ALA A 276 9.44 -9.25 15.54
N PRO A 277 9.84 -8.23 16.33
CA PRO A 277 11.03 -7.43 16.03
C PRO A 277 12.31 -8.28 16.11
N LYS A 278 13.36 -7.87 15.39
CA LYS A 278 14.65 -8.57 15.33
C LYS A 278 15.75 -7.80 16.03
#